data_AF-A0A964KH65-F1
#
_entry.id   AF-A0A964KH65-F1
#
_cell.length_a   1.000
_cell.length_b   1.000
_cell.length_c   1.000
_cell.angle_alpha   90.00
_cell.angle_beta   90.00
_cell.angle_gamma   90.00
#
_symmetry.space_group_name_H-M   'P 1'
#
loop_
_entity.id
_entity.type
_entity.pdbx_description
1 polymer ?
#
loop_
_entity_poly.entity_id
_entity_poly.type
_entity_poly.pdbx_seq_one_letter_code
_entity_poly.pdbx_strand_id
1 'polypeptide(L)'
;MALRILVVHYSQTGQLTRIVRSMLAPLAGQSDVRIDWHAVVPEPAYPFPWTFRTFLDAFPESVYLDPPAVNAPPSEADYDLVVLAYQVWFLAPSTPLAGELP
;
A
#
# COMPACT_ATOMS: atom_id res chain seq x y z
N MET A 1 25.66 -7.86 6.77
CA MET A 1 24.46 -7.96 5.91
C MET A 1 23.67 -6.69 6.13
N ALA A 2 23.13 -6.09 5.07
CA ALA A 2 22.26 -4.92 5.21
C ALA A 2 20.81 -5.40 5.39
N LEU A 3 20.10 -4.85 6.38
CA LEU A 3 18.68 -5.09 6.62
C LEU A 3 17.87 -4.60 5.41
N ARG A 4 17.04 -5.46 4.85
CA ARG A 4 16.21 -5.14 3.69
C ARG A 4 14.75 -5.01 4.11
N ILE A 5 14.19 -3.84 3.87
CA ILE A 5 12.80 -3.50 4.18
C ILE A 5 12.04 -3.27 2.87
N LEU A 6 10.93 -3.97 2.68
CA LEU A 6 9.97 -3.67 1.61
C LEU A 6 8.82 -2.86 2.19
N VAL A 7 8.47 -1.75 1.55
CA VAL A 7 7.27 -0.98 1.87
C VAL A 7 6.27 -1.14 0.73
N VAL A 8 5.20 -1.89 0.97
CA VAL A 8 4.07 -2.01 0.04
C VAL A 8 2.98 -1.05 0.49
N HIS A 9 2.60 -0.11 -0.37
CA HIS A 9 1.66 0.93 0.03
C HIS A 9 0.69 1.35 -1.06
N TYR A 10 -0.51 1.75 -0.63
CA TYR A 10 -1.51 2.41 -1.47
C TYR A 10 -1.95 3.72 -0.83
N SER A 11 -1.93 4.82 -1.58
CA SER A 11 -2.37 6.12 -1.09
C SER A 11 -2.96 7.00 -2.19
N GLN A 12 -4.22 7.41 -2.03
CA GLN A 12 -4.90 8.26 -3.01
C GLN A 12 -4.39 9.71 -3.03
N THR A 13 -3.88 10.21 -1.89
CA THR A 13 -3.44 11.61 -1.73
C THR A 13 -1.95 11.75 -1.43
N GLY A 14 -1.25 10.62 -1.27
CA GLY A 14 0.14 10.58 -0.80
C GLY A 14 0.31 10.87 0.70
N GLN A 15 -0.76 11.20 1.44
CA GLN A 15 -0.67 11.47 2.88
C GLN A 15 -0.14 10.27 3.66
N LEU A 16 -0.64 9.07 3.36
CA LEU A 16 -0.17 7.83 3.99
C LEU A 16 1.30 7.57 3.66
N THR A 17 1.68 7.70 2.39
CA THR A 17 3.08 7.55 1.96
C THR A 17 4.01 8.48 2.73
N ARG A 18 3.60 9.74 2.96
CA ARG A 18 4.39 10.69 3.76
C ARG A 18 4.52 10.28 5.22
N ILE A 19 3.45 9.76 5.83
CA ILE A 19 3.47 9.25 7.20
C ILE A 19 4.47 8.10 7.31
N VAL A 20 4.37 7.10 6.44
CA VAL A 20 5.27 5.95 6.45
C VAL A 20 6.73 6.37 6.23
N ARG A 21 6.97 7.32 5.30
CA ARG A 21 8.30 7.90 5.10
C ARG A 21 8.84 8.56 6.36
N SER A 22 8.02 9.30 7.09
CA SER A 22 8.42 9.92 8.36
C SER A 22 8.72 8.89 9.44
N MET A 23 7.95 7.80 9.50
CA MET A 23 8.17 6.71 10.46
C MET A 23 9.48 5.96 10.17
N LEU A 24 9.80 5.75 8.90
CA LEU A 24 11.01 5.04 8.45
C LEU A 24 12.23 5.94 8.29
N ALA A 25 12.10 7.27 8.41
CA ALA A 25 13.19 8.22 8.27
C ALA A 25 14.42 7.90 9.15
N PRO A 26 14.28 7.47 10.42
CA PRO A 26 15.43 7.09 11.25
C PRO A 26 16.21 5.88 10.73
N LEU A 27 15.53 4.97 10.01
CA LEU A 27 16.14 3.78 9.42
C LEU A 27 16.79 4.08 8.07
N ALA A 28 16.16 4.96 7.27
CA ALA A 28 16.68 5.35 5.95
C ALA A 28 18.05 6.04 6.00
N GLY A 29 18.44 6.59 7.15
CA GLY A 29 19.75 7.24 7.34
C GLY A 29 20.90 6.29 7.68
N GLN A 30 20.62 4.99 7.87
CA GLN A 30 21.62 4.00 8.26
C GLN A 30 22.23 3.32 7.03
N SER A 31 23.56 3.17 7.00
CA SER A 31 24.27 2.61 5.84
C SER A 31 24.07 1.10 5.66
N ASP A 32 23.59 0.42 6.69
CA ASP A 32 23.26 -1.00 6.73
C ASP A 32 21.76 -1.27 6.57
N VAL A 33 20.95 -0.26 6.18
CA VAL A 33 19.53 -0.44 5.89
C VAL A 33 19.22 -0.06 4.44
N ARG A 34 18.50 -0.94 3.75
CA ARG A 34 17.94 -0.69 2.42
C ARG A 34 16.41 -0.74 2.49
N ILE A 35 15.76 0.33 2.02
CA ILE A 35 14.30 0.40 1.96
C ILE A 35 13.87 0.46 0.49
N ASP A 36 13.21 -0.59 0.03
CA ASP A 36 12.58 -0.64 -1.28
C ASP A 36 11.09 -0.25 -1.15
N TRP A 37 10.60 0.57 -2.06
CA TRP A 37 9.23 1.09 -2.04
C TRP A 37 8.43 0.53 -3.22
N HIS A 38 7.31 -0.12 -2.94
CA HIS A 38 6.35 -0.59 -3.91
C HIS A 38 5.01 0.15 -3.71
N ALA A 39 4.73 1.08 -4.61
CA ALA A 39 3.42 1.70 -4.70
C ALA A 39 2.48 0.78 -5.49
N VAL A 40 1.40 0.35 -4.84
CA VAL A 40 0.32 -0.41 -5.47
C VAL A 40 -0.53 0.55 -6.29
N VAL A 41 -0.76 0.18 -7.54
CA VAL A 41 -1.49 0.94 -8.55
C VAL A 41 -2.60 0.04 -9.08
N PRO A 42 -3.87 0.28 -8.68
CA PRO A 42 -5.00 -0.50 -9.17
C PRO A 42 -5.37 -0.12 -10.60
N GLU A 43 -5.83 -1.11 -11.35
CA GLU A 43 -6.36 -0.97 -12.71
C GLU A 43 -7.81 -1.50 -12.75
N PRO A 44 -8.83 -0.63 -12.91
CA PRO A 44 -8.74 0.83 -13.03
C PRO A 44 -8.41 1.53 -11.69
N ALA A 45 -7.85 2.73 -11.79
CA ALA A 45 -7.55 3.54 -10.61
C ALA A 45 -8.83 4.05 -9.92
N TYR A 46 -8.86 4.02 -8.59
CA TYR A 46 -9.98 4.61 -7.82
C TYR A 46 -9.91 6.14 -7.88
N PRO A 47 -11.03 6.81 -8.20
CA PRO A 47 -11.05 8.26 -8.32
C PRO A 47 -10.84 8.94 -6.96
N PHE A 48 -10.17 10.09 -6.99
CA PHE A 48 -10.07 10.98 -5.84
C PHE A 48 -10.15 12.44 -6.30
N PRO A 49 -10.96 13.31 -5.66
CA PRO A 49 -11.85 13.01 -4.53
C PRO A 49 -13.06 12.15 -4.96
N TRP A 50 -13.59 11.37 -4.03
CA TRP A 50 -14.73 10.50 -4.28
C TRP A 50 -16.02 11.30 -4.39
N THR A 51 -16.87 10.95 -5.37
CA THR A 51 -18.28 11.30 -5.33
C THR A 51 -19.03 10.36 -4.39
N PHE A 52 -20.24 10.75 -3.95
CA PHE A 52 -21.09 9.86 -3.15
C PHE A 52 -21.38 8.52 -3.84
N ARG A 53 -21.58 8.55 -5.17
CA ARG A 53 -21.84 7.34 -5.96
C ARG A 53 -20.64 6.42 -5.99
N THR A 54 -19.47 6.94 -6.39
CA THR A 54 -18.24 6.13 -6.45
C THR A 54 -17.85 5.60 -5.07
N PHE A 55 -18.11 6.37 -4.00
CA PHE A 55 -17.83 5.92 -2.63
C PHE A 55 -18.63 4.68 -2.27
N LEU A 56 -19.95 4.70 -2.48
CA LEU A 56 -20.79 3.53 -2.24
C LEU A 56 -20.51 2.38 -3.21
N ASP A 57 -20.08 2.69 -4.43
CA ASP A 57 -19.73 1.69 -5.45
C ASP A 57 -18.58 0.79 -4.99
N ALA A 58 -17.59 1.30 -4.25
CA ALA A 58 -16.47 0.51 -3.74
C ALA A 58 -16.76 -0.25 -2.43
N PHE A 59 -17.95 -0.08 -1.84
CA PHE A 59 -18.32 -0.74 -0.58
C PHE A 59 -18.36 -2.27 -0.69
N PRO A 60 -19.07 -2.86 -1.68
CA PRO A 60 -19.18 -4.32 -1.79
C PRO A 60 -17.81 -5.00 -1.88
N GLU A 61 -16.95 -4.55 -2.78
CA GLU A 61 -15.62 -5.12 -3.02
C GLU A 61 -14.72 -4.97 -1.80
N SER A 62 -14.82 -3.85 -1.07
CA SER A 62 -14.08 -3.64 0.18
C SER A 62 -14.49 -4.66 1.26
N VAL A 63 -15.79 -4.91 1.43
CA VAL A 63 -16.29 -5.84 2.45
C VAL A 63 -16.01 -7.30 2.07
N TYR A 64 -16.09 -7.62 0.78
CA TYR A 64 -15.81 -8.97 0.29
C TYR A 64 -14.32 -9.26 0.12
N LEU A 65 -13.44 -8.26 0.32
CA LEU A 65 -12.00 -8.37 0.07
C LEU A 65 -11.73 -8.86 -1.37
N ASP A 66 -12.41 -8.27 -2.34
CA ASP A 66 -12.29 -8.58 -3.77
C ASP A 66 -11.33 -7.59 -4.44
N PRO A 67 -10.02 -7.90 -4.55
CA PRO A 67 -9.02 -6.95 -5.03
C PRO A 67 -9.13 -6.68 -6.54
N PRO A 68 -8.92 -5.43 -6.98
CA PRO A 68 -8.73 -5.16 -8.41
C PRO A 68 -7.41 -5.75 -8.91
N ALA A 69 -7.22 -5.77 -10.22
CA ALA A 69 -5.89 -5.98 -10.78
C ALA A 69 -4.94 -4.86 -10.33
N VAL A 70 -3.70 -5.21 -10.00
CA VAL A 70 -2.66 -4.28 -9.57
C VAL A 70 -1.33 -4.57 -10.28
N ASN A 71 -0.43 -3.58 -10.30
CA ASN A 71 0.94 -3.79 -10.75
C ASN A 71 1.68 -4.77 -9.83
N ALA A 72 2.48 -5.65 -10.42
CA ALA A 72 3.26 -6.62 -9.65
C ALA A 72 4.33 -5.93 -8.75
N PRO A 73 4.63 -6.50 -7.57
CA PRO A 73 5.74 -6.05 -6.76
C PRO A 73 7.09 -6.22 -7.49
N PRO A 74 8.12 -5.43 -7.11
CA PRO A 74 9.47 -5.68 -7.59
C PRO A 74 9.91 -7.11 -7.25
N SER A 75 10.77 -7.69 -8.10
CA SER A 75 11.18 -9.10 -8.11
C SER A 75 11.29 -9.74 -6.72
N GLU A 76 10.84 -10.99 -6.60
CA GLU A 76 11.00 -11.83 -5.40
C GLU A 76 12.42 -11.73 -4.86
N ALA A 77 12.53 -11.00 -3.76
CA ALA A 77 13.75 -10.74 -3.05
C ALA A 77 13.48 -11.02 -1.57
N ASP A 78 14.44 -11.66 -0.91
CA ASP A 78 14.31 -11.87 0.53
C ASP A 78 14.39 -10.52 1.25
N TYR A 79 13.32 -10.23 1.99
CA TYR A 79 13.17 -9.06 2.84
C TYR A 79 13.11 -9.50 4.30
N ASP A 80 13.82 -8.78 5.17
CA ASP A 80 13.82 -9.03 6.61
C ASP A 80 12.59 -8.41 7.30
N LEU A 81 11.98 -7.40 6.67
CA LEU A 81 10.76 -6.72 7.13
C LEU A 81 9.90 -6.29 5.93
N VAL A 82 8.61 -6.55 6.02
CA VAL A 82 7.60 -6.00 5.09
C VAL A 82 6.69 -5.05 5.85
N VAL A 83 6.60 -3.80 5.38
CA VAL A 83 5.70 -2.77 5.89
C VAL A 83 4.53 -2.64 4.92
N LEU A 84 3.34 -3.02 5.40
CA LEU A 84 2.09 -2.88 4.67
C LEU A 84 1.40 -1.58 5.09
N ALA A 85 1.20 -0.65 4.17
CA ALA A 85 0.58 0.64 4.44
C ALA A 85 -0.65 0.89 3.57
N TYR A 86 -1.82 0.84 4.20
CA TYR A 86 -3.11 1.05 3.56
C TYR A 86 -4.01 2.01 4.35
N GLN A 87 -5.03 2.51 3.65
CA GLN A 87 -6.15 3.22 4.26
C GLN A 87 -7.25 2.20 4.64
N VAL A 88 -8.01 2.48 5.69
CA VAL A 88 -9.18 1.67 6.02
C VAL A 88 -10.37 2.17 5.19
N TRP A 89 -10.97 1.28 4.40
CA TRP A 89 -12.20 1.51 3.65
C TRP A 89 -13.29 0.61 4.22
N PHE A 90 -14.38 1.21 4.70
CA PHE A 90 -15.53 0.44 5.21
C PHE A 90 -15.19 -0.62 6.27
N LEU A 91 -14.27 -0.29 7.18
CA LEU A 91 -13.74 -1.19 8.23
C LEU A 91 -12.88 -2.37 7.70
N ALA A 92 -12.56 -2.38 6.41
CA ALA A 92 -11.63 -3.30 5.78
C ALA A 92 -10.37 -2.57 5.30
N PRO A 93 -9.27 -3.29 5.00
CA PRO A 93 -8.16 -2.73 4.23
C PRO A 93 -8.65 -2.17 2.89
N SER A 94 -8.05 -1.08 2.41
CA SER A 94 -8.37 -0.56 1.08
C SER A 94 -8.18 -1.65 0.03
N THR A 95 -9.16 -1.83 -0.83
CA THR A 95 -9.26 -2.93 -1.80
C THR A 95 -7.98 -3.19 -2.60
N PRO A 96 -7.23 -2.18 -3.09
CA PRO A 96 -5.96 -2.40 -3.79
C PRO A 96 -4.92 -3.16 -2.97
N LEU A 97 -4.91 -2.99 -1.64
CA LEU A 97 -3.96 -3.66 -0.77
C LEU A 97 -4.48 -5.00 -0.22
N ALA A 98 -5.79 -5.26 -0.30
CA ALA A 98 -6.38 -6.48 0.25
C ALA A 98 -5.80 -7.74 -0.40
N GLY A 99 -5.50 -7.70 -1.70
CA GLY A 99 -4.88 -8.80 -2.44
C GLY A 99 -3.39 -9.03 -2.12
N GLU A 100 -2.74 -8.05 -1.47
CA GLU A 100 -1.32 -8.13 -1.08
C GLU A 100 -1.14 -8.63 0.37
N LEU A 101 -2.24 -8.92 1.06
CA LEU A 101 -2.20 -9.47 2.42
C LEU A 101 -1.94 -10.98 2.39
N PRO A 102 -1.17 -11.52 3.36
CA PRO A 102 -0.89 -12.94 3.48
C PRO A 102 -2.10 -13.78 3.93
#